data_AF-A0A2T3IEP5-F1
#
_entry.id   AF-A0A2T3IEP5-F1
#
_cell.length_a   1.000
_cell.length_b   1.000
_cell.length_c   1.000
_cell.angle_alpha   90.00
_cell.angle_beta   90.00
_cell.angle_gamma   90.00
#
_symmetry.space_group_name_H-M   'P 1'
#
loop_
_entity.id
_entity.type
_entity.pdbx_description
1 polymer ?
#
loop_
_entity_poly.entity_id
_entity_poly.type
_entity_poly.pdbx_seq_one_letter_code
_entity_poly.pdbx_strand_id
1 'polypeptide(L)'
;MAEKALFHQVHMKNGHKSWWDVVPAQSAKHAAACFQNNDIAVINVDCLGWCLVELAWDGNNVVFRANTDVCDCYFEPGVLGYDFLMNYFQVAVGEIMESVRESYDY
;
A
#
# COMPACT_ATOMS: atom_id res chain seq x y z
N MET A 1 -2.39 6.06 15.36
CA MET A 1 -3.74 6.44 14.87
C MET A 1 -3.99 5.68 13.58
N ALA A 2 -5.20 5.18 13.34
CA ALA A 2 -5.53 4.59 12.04
C ALA A 2 -5.87 5.73 11.08
N GLU A 3 -5.02 5.94 10.07
CA GLU A 3 -5.24 6.96 9.06
C GLU A 3 -5.82 6.33 7.79
N LYS A 4 -6.51 7.13 6.97
CA LYS A 4 -7.13 6.62 5.75
C LYS A 4 -6.26 6.91 4.54
N ALA A 5 -6.11 5.94 3.66
CA ALA A 5 -5.55 6.13 2.32
C ALA A 5 -6.55 5.66 1.26
N LEU A 6 -6.42 6.19 0.05
CA LEU A 6 -7.27 5.80 -1.07
C LEU A 6 -6.70 4.54 -1.74
N PHE A 7 -7.51 3.51 -1.87
CA PHE A 7 -7.12 2.24 -2.48
C PHE A 7 -7.86 1.98 -3.79
N HIS A 8 -7.19 1.25 -4.67
CA HIS A 8 -7.72 0.83 -5.94
C HIS A 8 -7.44 -0.65 -6.16
N GLN A 9 -8.43 -1.36 -6.69
CA GLN A 9 -8.27 -2.70 -7.23
C GLN A 9 -7.90 -2.58 -8.72
N VAL A 10 -6.76 -3.12 -9.09
CA VAL A 10 -6.22 -3.07 -10.45
C VAL A 10 -6.36 -4.46 -11.07
N HIS A 11 -7.19 -4.55 -12.10
CA HIS A 11 -7.34 -5.77 -12.88
C HIS A 11 -6.32 -5.78 -14.01
N MET A 12 -5.58 -6.88 -14.11
CA MET A 12 -4.44 -7.06 -14.99
C MET A 12 -4.57 -8.32 -15.83
N LYS A 13 -3.93 -8.29 -17.00
CA LYS A 13 -3.80 -9.45 -17.88
C LYS A 13 -2.45 -9.44 -18.58
N ASN A 14 -1.89 -10.63 -18.79
CA ASN A 14 -0.80 -10.86 -19.74
C ASN A 14 -1.21 -11.92 -20.77
N GLY A 15 -0.26 -12.36 -21.61
CA GLY A 15 -0.51 -13.40 -22.62
C GLY A 15 -0.97 -14.75 -22.09
N HIS A 16 -0.89 -15.01 -20.78
CA HIS A 16 -1.15 -16.31 -20.17
C HIS A 16 -2.30 -16.32 -19.16
N LYS A 17 -2.49 -15.25 -18.38
CA LYS A 17 -3.45 -15.21 -17.28
C LYS A 17 -4.00 -13.81 -17.05
N SER A 18 -5.11 -13.75 -16.32
CA SER A 18 -5.65 -12.51 -15.75
C SER A 18 -5.67 -12.63 -14.23
N TRP A 19 -5.39 -11.53 -13.54
CA TRP A 19 -5.39 -11.46 -12.08
C TRP A 19 -5.72 -10.03 -11.66
N TRP A 20 -5.84 -9.81 -10.36
CA TRP A 20 -6.02 -8.47 -9.80
C TRP A 20 -5.11 -8.31 -8.60
N ASP A 21 -4.82 -7.06 -8.28
CA ASP A 21 -4.07 -6.68 -7.08
C ASP A 21 -4.62 -5.36 -6.53
N VAL A 22 -4.34 -5.06 -5.26
CA VAL A 22 -4.84 -3.87 -4.57
C VAL A 22 -3.68 -2.98 -4.17
N VAL A 23 -3.74 -1.72 -4.58
CA VAL A 23 -2.67 -0.75 -4.34
C VAL A 23 -3.22 0.55 -3.78
N PRO A 24 -2.52 1.17 -2.80
CA PRO A 24 -2.81 2.54 -2.41
C PRO A 24 -2.34 3.50 -3.51
N ALA A 25 -3.21 4.42 -3.93
CA ALA A 25 -2.88 5.42 -4.94
C ALA A 25 -3.83 6.62 -4.86
N GLN A 26 -3.33 7.81 -5.20
CA GLN A 26 -4.13 9.05 -5.26
C GLN A 26 -5.16 9.08 -6.40
N SER A 27 -5.02 8.22 -7.41
CA SER A 27 -5.97 8.13 -8.53
C SER A 27 -5.88 6.78 -9.24
N ALA A 28 -6.95 6.42 -9.95
CA ALA A 28 -6.98 5.22 -10.78
C ALA A 28 -5.87 5.20 -11.85
N LYS A 29 -5.51 6.36 -12.41
CA LYS A 29 -4.40 6.48 -13.35
C LYS A 29 -3.05 6.17 -12.70
N HIS A 30 -2.84 6.65 -11.47
CA HIS A 30 -1.63 6.34 -10.72
C HIS A 30 -1.58 4.84 -10.38
N ALA A 31 -2.68 4.26 -9.91
CA ALA A 31 -2.79 2.82 -9.65
C ALA A 31 -2.47 1.99 -10.90
N ALA A 32 -3.04 2.34 -12.06
CA ALA A 32 -2.73 1.66 -13.32
C ALA A 32 -1.24 1.74 -13.68
N ALA A 33 -0.62 2.91 -13.51
CA ALA A 33 0.79 3.13 -13.84
C ALA A 33 1.75 2.29 -12.99
N CYS A 34 1.36 1.89 -11.77
CA CYS A 34 2.16 1.01 -10.93
C CYS A 34 2.34 -0.40 -11.52
N PHE A 35 1.40 -0.85 -12.37
CA PHE A 35 1.38 -2.21 -12.89
C PHE A 35 1.59 -2.31 -14.41
N GLN A 36 1.26 -1.26 -15.15
CA GLN A 36 1.34 -1.25 -16.61
C GLN A 36 2.80 -1.36 -17.08
N ASN A 37 3.10 -2.37 -17.90
CA ASN A 37 4.38 -2.50 -18.59
C ASN A 37 4.19 -3.19 -19.96
N ASN A 38 5.28 -3.59 -20.61
CA ASN A 38 5.22 -4.20 -21.95
C ASN A 38 4.53 -5.57 -21.96
N ASP A 39 4.59 -6.30 -20.86
CA ASP A 39 4.06 -7.67 -20.74
C ASP A 39 2.72 -7.73 -20.01
N ILE A 40 2.39 -6.69 -19.24
CA ILE A 40 1.21 -6.61 -18.39
C ILE A 40 0.33 -5.44 -18.84
N ALA A 41 -0.90 -5.75 -19.27
CA ALA A 41 -1.93 -4.77 -19.58
C ALA A 41 -2.88 -4.61 -18.39
N VAL A 42 -3.14 -3.36 -18.00
CA VAL A 42 -4.21 -3.01 -17.06
C VAL A 42 -5.53 -2.94 -17.83
N ILE A 43 -6.49 -3.77 -17.44
CA ILE A 43 -7.78 -3.91 -18.13
C ILE A 43 -8.90 -3.11 -17.45
N ASN A 44 -8.84 -2.97 -16.12
CA ASN A 44 -9.78 -2.16 -15.34
C ASN A 44 -9.12 -1.67 -14.06
N VAL A 45 -9.61 -0.55 -13.53
CA VAL A 45 -9.22 -0.05 -12.21
C VAL A 45 -10.46 0.41 -11.46
N ASP A 46 -10.75 -0.25 -10.35
CA ASP A 46 -11.89 0.05 -9.50
C ASP A 46 -11.41 0.79 -8.25
N CYS A 47 -12.09 1.89 -7.90
CA CYS A 47 -11.82 2.63 -6.68
C CYS A 47 -12.49 1.93 -5.50
N LEU A 48 -11.69 1.47 -4.53
CA LEU A 48 -12.17 0.86 -3.29
C LEU A 48 -12.50 1.93 -2.22
N GLY A 49 -12.18 3.19 -2.50
CA GLY A 49 -12.42 4.30 -1.59
C GLY A 49 -11.33 4.43 -0.52
N TRP A 50 -11.69 5.12 0.55
CA TRP A 50 -10.79 5.45 1.65
C TRP A 50 -10.79 4.34 2.69
N CYS A 51 -9.76 3.51 2.68
CA CYS A 51 -9.59 2.39 3.60
C CYS A 51 -8.74 2.81 4.80
N LEU A 52 -9.05 2.24 5.96
CA LEU A 52 -8.22 2.42 7.16
C LEU A 52 -6.91 1.67 6.99
N VAL A 53 -5.82 2.34 7.33
CA VAL A 53 -4.47 1.79 7.34
C VAL A 53 -3.95 1.82 8.78
N GLU A 54 -3.59 0.64 9.25
CA GLU A 54 -2.87 0.45 10.50
C GLU A 54 -1.37 0.45 10.21
N LEU A 55 -0.63 1.16 11.05
CA LEU A 55 0.82 1.26 11.00
C LEU A 55 1.39 0.53 12.21
N ALA A 56 2.40 -0.30 11.99
CA ALA A 56 3.08 -1.02 13.06
C ALA A 56 4.59 -1.14 12.79
N TRP A 57 5.35 -1.39 13.85
CA TRP A 57 6.74 -1.82 13.76
C TRP A 57 6.78 -3.35 13.92
N ASP A 58 7.39 -4.06 12.97
CA ASP A 58 7.49 -5.53 13.00
C ASP A 58 8.74 -6.06 13.73
N GLY A 59 9.60 -5.15 14.21
CA GLY A 59 10.90 -5.46 14.79
C GLY A 59 12.08 -5.00 13.93
N ASN A 60 11.87 -4.74 12.64
CA ASN A 60 12.92 -4.32 11.71
C ASN A 60 12.49 -3.17 10.78
N ASN A 61 11.22 -3.14 10.36
CA ASN A 61 10.67 -2.11 9.48
C ASN A 61 9.30 -1.63 9.96
N VAL A 62 8.91 -0.45 9.49
CA VAL A 62 7.52 -0.02 9.55
C VAL A 62 6.74 -0.78 8.49
N VAL A 63 5.62 -1.35 8.89
CA VAL A 63 4.73 -2.14 8.04
C VAL A 63 3.31 -1.58 8.10
N PHE A 64 2.56 -1.76 7.01
CA PHE A 64 1.20 -1.25 6.89
C PHE A 64 0.22 -2.39 6.68
N ARG A 65 -0.94 -2.30 7.34
CA ARG A 65 -2.07 -3.19 7.14
C ARG A 65 -3.27 -2.38 6.72
N ALA A 66 -3.89 -2.75 5.61
CA ALA A 66 -5.11 -2.11 5.15
C ALA A 66 -6.22 -3.15 5.03
N ASN A 67 -7.33 -2.90 5.70
CA ASN A 67 -8.55 -3.68 5.49
C ASN A 67 -9.37 -2.98 4.39
N THR A 68 -9.51 -3.67 3.26
CA THR A 68 -10.34 -3.22 2.15
C THR A 68 -11.58 -4.11 2.05
N ASP A 69 -12.62 -3.66 1.35
CA ASP A 69 -13.85 -4.43 1.15
C ASP A 69 -13.62 -5.77 0.44
N VAL A 70 -12.48 -5.93 -0.26
CA VAL A 70 -12.16 -7.10 -1.08
C VAL A 70 -11.07 -7.99 -0.48
N CYS A 71 -10.13 -7.44 0.29
CA CYS A 71 -9.08 -8.21 0.95
C CYS A 71 -8.37 -7.43 2.07
N ASP A 72 -7.74 -8.18 2.97
CA ASP A 72 -6.72 -7.69 3.89
C ASP A 72 -5.37 -7.60 3.17
N CYS A 73 -4.83 -6.39 3.11
CA CYS A 73 -3.56 -6.11 2.45
C CYS A 73 -2.45 -5.88 3.50
N TYR A 74 -1.29 -6.47 3.26
CA TYR A 74 -0.09 -6.27 4.06
C TYR A 74 1.01 -5.68 3.18
N PHE A 75 1.54 -4.52 3.58
CA PHE A 75 2.59 -3.82 2.84
C PHE A 75 3.86 -3.76 3.68
N GLU A 76 4.87 -4.49 3.23
CA GLU A 76 6.24 -4.49 3.73
C GLU A 76 7.19 -3.93 2.65
N PRO A 77 8.45 -3.59 2.99
CA PRO A 77 9.41 -3.11 2.02
C PRO A 77 9.51 -3.99 0.77
N GLY A 78 9.38 -3.38 -0.41
CA GLY A 78 9.39 -4.08 -1.70
C GLY A 78 8.02 -4.49 -2.23
N VAL A 79 6.95 -4.42 -1.42
CA VAL A 79 5.58 -4.58 -1.90
C VAL A 79 5.12 -3.30 -2.62
N LEU A 80 4.43 -3.47 -3.75
CA LEU A 80 3.89 -2.34 -4.50
C LEU A 80 2.95 -1.50 -3.63
N GLY A 81 3.16 -0.18 -3.65
CA GLY A 81 2.41 0.77 -2.81
C GLY A 81 3.01 1.00 -1.43
N TYR A 82 4.01 0.23 -0.99
CA TYR A 82 4.71 0.49 0.27
C TYR A 82 5.34 1.89 0.31
N ASP A 83 6.11 2.25 -0.70
CA ASP A 83 6.77 3.57 -0.78
C ASP A 83 5.75 4.71 -0.82
N PHE A 84 4.58 4.47 -1.42
CA PHE A 84 3.49 5.43 -1.41
C PHE A 84 3.00 5.65 0.03
N LEU A 85 2.74 4.59 0.80
CA LEU A 85 2.27 4.68 2.19
C LEU A 85 3.32 5.28 3.11
N MET A 86 4.60 4.94 2.94
CA MET A 86 5.71 5.54 3.68
C MET A 86 5.76 7.06 3.51
N ASN A 87 5.62 7.55 2.27
CA ASN A 87 5.60 8.98 2.00
C ASN A 87 4.30 9.65 2.46
N TYR A 88 3.16 8.97 2.26
CA TYR A 88 1.85 9.48 2.62
C TYR A 88 1.68 9.65 4.13
N PHE A 89 2.20 8.70 4.91
CA PHE A 89 2.14 8.69 6.37
C PHE A 89 3.48 9.06 7.04
N GLN A 90 4.35 9.82 6.36
CA GLN A 90 5.70 10.13 6.83
C GLN A 90 5.76 10.68 8.27
N VAL A 91 4.74 11.43 8.71
CA VAL A 91 4.67 11.99 10.06
C VAL A 91 4.46 10.88 11.09
N ALA A 92 3.42 10.05 10.90
CA ALA A 92 3.14 8.91 11.78
C ALA A 92 4.27 7.87 11.78
N VAL A 93 4.92 7.67 10.63
CA VAL A 93 6.14 6.85 10.51
C VAL A 93 7.26 7.43 11.36
N GLY A 94 7.48 8.75 11.31
CA GLY A 94 8.47 9.44 12.12
C GLY A 94 8.26 9.25 13.62
N GLU A 95 7.02 9.38 14.09
CA GLU A 95 6.64 9.17 15.50
C GLU A 95 6.93 7.74 15.97
N ILE A 96 6.63 6.73 15.15
CA ILE A 96 6.93 5.32 15.45
C ILE A 96 8.44 5.12 15.55
N MET A 97 9.21 5.64 14.59
CA MET A 97 10.66 5.47 14.56
C MET A 97 11.35 6.15 15.76
N GLU A 98 10.86 7.31 16.18
CA GLU A 98 11.33 7.99 17.39
C GLU A 98 11.02 7.19 18.65
N SER A 99 9.77 6.71 18.79
CA SER A 99 9.37 5.86 19.93
C SER A 99 10.18 4.56 20.00
N VAL A 100 10.44 3.92 18.85
CA VAL A 100 11.30 2.73 18.77
C VAL A 100 12.70 3.08 19.25
N ARG A 101 13.30 4.17 18.75
CA ARG A 101 14.65 4.58 19.16
C ARG A 101 14.75 4.82 20.67
N GLU A 102 13.81 5.53 21.27
CA GLU A 102 13.77 5.77 22.72
C GLU A 102 13.69 4.47 23.53
N SER A 103 13.03 3.44 22.99
CA SER A 103 12.94 2.13 23.66
C SER A 103 14.24 1.32 23.66
N TYR A 104 15.16 1.61 22.74
CA TYR A 104 16.47 0.92 22.62
C TYR A 104 17.64 1.69 23.25
N ASP A 105 17.45 2.98 23.60
CA ASP A 105 18.45 3.81 24.28
C ASP A 105 18.43 3.67 25.82
N TYR A 106 17.70 2.66 26.34
CA TYR A 106 17.62 2.25 27.76
C TYR A 106 18.24 0.87 28.00
#